data_AF-A0A9W6R7F7-F1
#
_entry.id   AF-A0A9W6R7F7-F1
#
_cell.length_a   1.000
_cell.length_b   1.000
_cell.length_c   1.000
_cell.angle_alpha   90.00
_cell.angle_beta   90.00
_cell.angle_gamma   90.00
#
_symmetry.space_group_name_H-M   'P 1'
#
loop_
_entity.id
_entity.type
_entity.pdbx_description
1 polymer ?
#
loop_
_entity_poly.entity_id
_entity_poly.type
_entity_poly.pdbx_seq_one_letter_code
_entity_poly.pdbx_strand_id
1 'polypeptide(L)'
;MVEAYWGWAVPASPTWCRCTSAARRSVTAVAVFAVGSVGGPLLGGLFTDHLGWRWVFYINVPTGLIALLLVVRFFTVTHHRVRASVDVLGSALLVGAITCVMLVTVWGGRDYAWDSGVVIGLLAASLALVLAFVIWERRAANPVLP
;
A
#
# COMPACT_ATOMS: atom_id res chain seq x y z
N MET A 1 -16.90 -9.94 -29.96
CA MET A 1 -15.74 -10.76 -30.36
C MET A 1 -14.81 -9.87 -31.20
N VAL A 2 -13.90 -9.16 -30.51
CA VAL A 2 -12.51 -8.80 -30.90
C VAL A 2 -12.20 -7.91 -32.14
N GLU A 3 -13.00 -6.89 -32.50
CA GLU A 3 -12.64 -6.04 -33.67
C GLU A 3 -12.92 -4.52 -33.56
N ALA A 4 -12.89 -3.95 -32.34
CA ALA A 4 -13.11 -2.52 -32.12
C ALA A 4 -11.94 -1.81 -31.41
N TYR A 5 -10.71 -2.31 -31.59
CA TYR A 5 -9.49 -1.80 -30.95
C TYR A 5 -8.55 -0.98 -31.86
N TRP A 6 -8.88 -0.76 -33.13
CA TRP A 6 -8.00 0.02 -34.03
C TRP A 6 -8.76 0.93 -35.00
N GLY A 7 -9.02 2.16 -34.57
CA GLY A 7 -9.65 3.21 -35.39
C GLY A 7 -9.03 4.58 -35.09
N TRP A 8 -8.06 4.95 -35.91
CA TRP A 8 -7.13 6.06 -35.76
C TRP A 8 -7.73 7.44 -36.07
N ALA A 9 -8.64 7.92 -35.22
CA ALA A 9 -9.12 9.32 -35.31
C ALA A 9 -9.23 9.94 -33.91
N VAL A 10 -8.09 10.32 -33.34
CA VAL A 10 -8.06 11.19 -32.17
C VAL A 10 -8.16 12.63 -32.68
N PRO A 11 -9.27 13.36 -32.47
CA PRO A 11 -9.27 14.79 -32.68
C PRO A 11 -8.33 15.38 -31.63
N ALA A 12 -7.32 16.13 -32.10
CA ALA A 12 -6.39 16.89 -31.29
C ALA A 12 -7.16 17.92 -30.44
N SER A 13 -7.68 17.47 -29.31
CA SER A 13 -8.35 18.28 -28.32
C SER A 13 -7.30 18.80 -27.32
N PRO A 14 -7.43 20.04 -26.83
CA PRO A 14 -6.47 20.66 -25.88
C PRO A 14 -6.31 19.89 -24.54
N THR A 15 -7.12 18.87 -24.30
CA THR A 15 -7.11 18.02 -23.10
C THR A 15 -5.95 17.03 -23.07
N TRP A 16 -5.42 16.61 -24.23
CA TRP A 16 -4.26 15.70 -24.31
C TRP A 16 -2.97 16.31 -23.75
N CYS A 17 -2.77 17.61 -23.93
CA CYS A 17 -1.62 18.32 -23.36
C CYS A 17 -1.64 18.39 -21.82
N ARG A 18 -2.81 18.22 -21.18
CA ARG A 18 -2.92 18.14 -19.71
C ARG A 18 -2.68 16.73 -19.18
N CYS A 19 -3.07 15.69 -19.91
CA CYS A 19 -2.87 14.28 -19.52
C CYS A 19 -1.39 13.86 -19.47
N THR A 20 -0.54 14.39 -20.34
CA THR A 20 0.91 14.08 -20.34
C THR A 20 1.62 14.58 -19.07
N SER A 21 1.13 15.67 -18.47
CA SER A 21 1.69 16.25 -17.25
C SER A 21 1.32 15.50 -15.96
N ALA A 22 0.14 14.85 -15.94
CA ALA A 22 -0.31 14.02 -14.82
C ALA A 22 0.35 12.63 -14.86
N ALA A 23 0.47 12.04 -16.04
CA ALA A 23 1.18 10.76 -16.24
C ALA A 23 2.66 10.84 -15.81
N ARG A 24 3.35 11.96 -16.08
CA ARG A 24 4.73 12.18 -15.67
C ARG A 24 4.92 12.21 -14.15
N ARG A 25 3.94 12.71 -13.37
CA ARG A 25 4.02 12.78 -11.90
C ARG A 25 3.88 11.41 -11.24
N SER A 26 2.98 10.57 -11.76
CA SER A 26 2.77 9.21 -11.23
C SER A 26 3.98 8.31 -11.49
N VAL A 27 4.65 8.43 -12.64
CA VAL A 27 5.86 7.65 -12.97
C VAL A 27 7.01 7.96 -12.02
N THR A 28 7.23 9.22 -11.65
CA THR A 28 8.25 9.59 -10.64
C THR A 28 7.99 9.00 -9.27
N ALA A 29 6.72 8.99 -8.82
CA ALA A 29 6.37 8.43 -7.51
C ALA A 29 6.64 6.92 -7.46
N VAL A 30 6.27 6.18 -8.51
CA VAL A 30 6.52 4.74 -8.61
C VAL A 30 8.02 4.45 -8.69
N ALA A 31 8.78 5.25 -9.44
CA ALA A 31 10.24 5.10 -9.52
C ALA A 31 10.93 5.32 -8.15
N VAL A 32 10.55 6.37 -7.43
CA VAL A 32 11.08 6.64 -6.07
C VAL A 32 10.70 5.51 -5.10
N PHE A 33 9.47 5.00 -5.18
CA PHE A 33 9.01 3.88 -4.36
C PHE A 33 9.78 2.59 -4.65
N ALA A 34 10.02 2.28 -5.93
CA ALA A 34 10.81 1.12 -6.33
C ALA A 34 12.25 1.20 -5.83
N VAL A 35 12.90 2.36 -5.99
CA VAL A 35 14.27 2.60 -5.50
C VAL A 35 14.32 2.51 -3.97
N GLY A 36 13.35 3.09 -3.26
CA GLY A 36 13.28 3.04 -1.80
C GLY A 36 13.04 1.62 -1.27
N SER A 37 12.18 0.83 -1.91
CA SER A 37 11.84 -0.53 -1.49
C SER A 37 13.02 -1.50 -1.60
N VAL A 38 13.91 -1.30 -2.58
CA VAL A 38 15.12 -2.11 -2.74
C VAL A 38 16.28 -1.53 -1.93
N GLY A 39 16.42 -0.20 -1.92
CA GLY A 39 17.50 0.50 -1.23
C GLY A 39 17.42 0.39 0.29
N GLY A 40 16.23 0.44 0.87
CA GLY A 40 16.01 0.36 2.32
C GLY A 40 16.58 -0.92 2.95
N PRO A 41 16.17 -2.12 2.50
CA PRO A 41 16.69 -3.39 3.03
C PRO A 41 18.18 -3.59 2.77
N LEU A 42 18.69 -3.19 1.60
CA LEU A 42 20.11 -3.33 1.27
C LEU A 42 21.00 -2.46 2.16
N LEU A 43 20.64 -1.18 2.32
CA LEU A 43 21.36 -0.27 3.21
C LEU A 43 21.22 -0.72 4.67
N GLY A 44 20.01 -1.11 5.10
CA GLY A 44 19.77 -1.62 6.46
C GLY A 44 20.57 -2.88 6.80
N GLY A 45 20.68 -3.82 5.85
CA GLY A 45 21.49 -5.04 5.99
C GLY A 45 22.98 -4.72 6.14
N LEU A 46 23.54 -3.93 5.22
CA LEU A 46 24.96 -3.53 5.26
C LEU A 46 25.33 -2.79 6.55
N PHE A 47 24.46 -1.93 7.06
CA PHE A 47 24.72 -1.22 8.32
C PHE A 47 24.67 -2.14 9.53
N THR A 48 23.74 -3.10 9.56
CA THR A 48 23.62 -4.05 10.66
C THR A 48 24.82 -4.99 10.72
N ASP A 49 25.35 -5.40 9.57
CA ASP A 49 26.47 -6.35 9.46
C ASP A 49 27.85 -5.72 9.75
N HIS A 50 28.06 -4.45 9.40
CA HIS A 50 29.38 -3.81 9.51
C HIS A 50 29.50 -2.75 10.63
N LEU A 51 28.44 -2.01 10.93
CA LEU A 51 28.51 -0.84 11.84
C LEU A 51 27.64 -0.98 13.10
N GLY A 52 26.82 -2.02 13.17
CA GLY A 52 25.92 -2.31 14.28
C GLY A 52 24.61 -1.52 14.23
N TRP A 53 23.58 -2.09 14.85
CA TRP A 53 22.17 -1.64 14.76
C TRP A 53 21.92 -0.15 15.07
N ARG A 54 22.80 0.50 15.85
CA ARG A 54 22.68 1.91 16.26
C ARG A 54 22.78 2.88 15.09
N TRP A 55 23.51 2.52 14.04
CA TRP A 55 23.67 3.38 12.85
C TRP A 55 22.38 3.58 12.07
N VAL A 56 21.43 2.64 12.19
CA VAL A 56 20.09 2.79 11.61
C VAL A 56 19.40 4.05 12.16
N PHE A 57 19.58 4.38 13.44
CA PHE A 57 19.01 5.58 14.05
C PHE A 57 19.73 6.85 13.58
N TYR A 58 21.05 6.83 13.51
CA TYR A 58 21.82 7.99 13.04
C TYR A 58 21.53 8.38 11.59
N ILE A 59 21.04 7.45 10.76
CA ILE A 59 20.67 7.74 9.37
C ILE A 59 19.18 8.10 9.27
N ASN A 60 18.30 7.36 9.94
CA ASN A 60 16.85 7.61 9.86
C ASN A 60 16.45 8.93 10.50
N VAL A 61 17.04 9.32 11.64
CA VAL A 61 16.70 10.56 12.33
C VAL A 61 16.94 11.80 11.47
N PRO A 62 18.13 12.04 10.89
CA PRO A 62 18.35 13.19 10.02
C PRO A 62 17.54 13.11 8.72
N THR A 63 17.40 11.92 8.13
CA THR A 63 16.60 11.74 6.90
C THR A 63 15.12 12.08 7.14
N GLY A 64 14.56 11.59 8.25
CA GLY A 64 13.20 11.90 8.69
C GLY A 64 13.02 13.38 9.02
N LEU A 65 14.01 14.01 9.64
CA LEU A 65 13.97 15.45 9.93
C LEU A 65 13.99 16.29 8.66
N ILE A 66 14.84 15.95 7.68
CA ILE A 66 14.88 16.62 6.38
C ILE A 66 13.55 16.46 5.66
N ALA A 67 13.00 15.23 5.61
CA ALA A 67 11.70 14.98 5.00
C ALA A 67 10.58 15.79 5.67
N LEU A 68 10.56 15.83 7.00
CA LEU A 68 9.59 16.62 7.77
C LEU A 68 9.71 18.12 7.45
N LEU A 69 10.92 18.67 7.43
CA LEU A 69 11.18 20.07 7.06
C LEU A 69 10.70 20.39 5.65
N LEU A 70 10.96 19.51 4.68
CA LEU A 70 10.51 19.67 3.31
C LEU A 70 8.98 19.66 3.21
N VAL A 71 8.32 18.74 3.91
CA VAL A 71 6.85 18.69 3.96
C VAL A 71 6.30 19.97 4.57
N VAL A 72 6.79 20.40 5.74
CA VAL A 72 6.31 21.63 6.39
C VAL A 72 6.54 22.86 5.49
N ARG A 73 7.66 22.91 4.76
CA ARG A 73 8.04 24.09 3.97
C ARG A 73 7.40 24.17 2.59
N PHE A 74 7.17 23.05 1.92
CA PHE A 74 6.74 22.98 0.53
C PHE A 74 5.33 22.42 0.34
N PHE A 75 4.78 21.72 1.33
CA PHE A 75 3.48 21.08 1.21
C PHE A 75 2.35 22.08 1.54
N THR A 76 1.97 22.90 0.55
CA THR A 76 0.75 23.70 0.62
C THR A 76 -0.46 22.83 0.28
N VAL A 77 -1.21 22.39 1.28
CA VAL A 77 -2.42 21.58 1.11
C VAL A 77 -3.54 22.44 0.52
N THR A 78 -3.80 22.31 -0.78
CA THR A 78 -5.06 22.78 -1.37
C THR A 78 -6.16 21.82 -0.90
N HIS A 79 -6.90 22.21 0.14
CA HIS A 79 -8.05 21.44 0.63
C HIS A 79 -9.15 21.40 -0.45
N HIS A 80 -9.12 20.39 -1.31
CA HIS A 80 -10.36 19.87 -1.88
C HIS A 80 -10.97 18.96 -0.82
N ARG A 81 -11.97 19.47 -0.09
CA ARG A 81 -12.82 18.66 0.79
C ARG A 81 -13.65 17.72 -0.08
N VAL A 82 -13.03 16.70 -0.64
CA VAL A 82 -13.76 15.51 -1.06
C VAL A 82 -14.23 14.89 0.25
N ARG A 83 -15.55 14.88 0.48
CA ARG A 83 -16.14 14.10 1.58
C ARG A 83 -16.00 12.61 1.23
N ALA A 84 -14.76 12.11 1.22
CA ALA A 84 -14.50 10.70 1.21
C ALA A 84 -14.86 10.20 2.61
N SER A 85 -16.04 9.60 2.74
CA SER A 85 -16.39 8.83 3.93
C SER A 85 -15.40 7.68 4.01
N VAL A 86 -14.46 7.75 4.97
CA VAL A 86 -13.51 6.67 5.20
C VAL A 86 -14.32 5.43 5.59
N ASP A 87 -14.19 4.34 4.83
CA ASP A 87 -14.79 3.06 5.19
C ASP A 87 -13.96 2.40 6.29
N VAL A 88 -14.19 2.88 7.52
CA VAL A 88 -13.50 2.40 8.73
C VAL A 88 -13.83 0.94 8.97
N LEU A 89 -15.06 0.51 8.66
CA LEU A 89 -15.47 -0.88 8.86
C LEU A 89 -14.75 -1.81 7.88
N GLY A 90 -14.80 -1.52 6.58
CA GLY A 90 -14.09 -2.29 5.56
C GLY A 90 -12.58 -2.37 5.85
N SER A 91 -11.98 -1.24 6.24
CA SER A 91 -10.57 -1.18 6.64
C SER A 91 -10.27 -2.09 7.83
N ALA A 92 -11.13 -2.10 8.86
CA ALA A 92 -10.95 -2.95 10.04
C ALA A 92 -11.06 -4.45 9.71
N LEU A 93 -12.01 -4.84 8.84
CA LEU A 93 -12.14 -6.23 8.38
C LEU A 93 -10.88 -6.68 7.63
N LEU A 94 -10.36 -5.84 6.74
CA LEU A 94 -9.17 -6.15 5.95
C LEU A 94 -7.91 -6.29 6.82
N VAL A 95 -7.72 -5.37 7.78
CA VAL A 95 -6.63 -5.46 8.76
C VAL A 95 -6.75 -6.73 9.60
N GLY A 96 -7.95 -7.09 10.05
CA GLY A 96 -8.18 -8.32 10.80
C GLY A 96 -7.85 -9.59 10.00
N ALA A 97 -8.25 -9.64 8.72
CA ALA A 97 -7.94 -10.75 7.82
C ALA A 97 -6.44 -10.91 7.62
N ILE A 98 -5.73 -9.81 7.32
CA ILE A 98 -4.26 -9.80 7.14
C ILE A 98 -3.57 -10.25 8.42
N THR A 99 -4.04 -9.79 9.58
CA THR A 99 -3.47 -10.16 10.88
C THR A 99 -3.62 -11.67 11.13
N CYS A 100 -4.79 -12.26 10.85
CA CYS A 100 -4.96 -13.71 10.99
C CYS A 100 -4.02 -14.51 10.07
N VAL A 101 -3.88 -14.10 8.81
CA VAL A 101 -2.95 -14.75 7.86
C VAL A 101 -1.52 -14.61 8.35
N MET A 102 -1.12 -13.42 8.82
CA MET A 102 0.19 -13.17 9.38
C MET A 102 0.47 -14.11 10.57
N LEU A 103 -0.46 -14.25 11.52
CA LEU A 103 -0.29 -15.16 12.65
C LEU A 103 -0.13 -16.62 12.20
N VAL A 104 -0.91 -17.08 11.20
CA VAL A 104 -0.74 -18.42 10.63
C VAL A 104 0.66 -18.59 10.04
N THR A 105 1.19 -17.60 9.33
CA THR A 105 2.55 -17.69 8.76
C THR A 105 3.66 -17.60 9.80
N VAL A 106 3.44 -16.90 10.91
CA VAL A 106 4.44 -16.75 11.99
C VAL A 106 4.48 -18.00 12.86
N TRP A 107 3.32 -18.55 13.22
CA TRP A 107 3.21 -19.68 14.16
C TRP A 107 3.07 -21.04 13.48
N GLY A 108 2.57 -21.08 12.24
CA GLY A 108 2.38 -22.31 11.48
C GLY A 108 3.71 -22.98 11.17
N GLY A 109 3.93 -24.16 11.73
CA GLY A 109 5.14 -24.95 11.57
C GLY A 109 6.30 -24.57 12.49
N ARG A 110 6.16 -23.50 13.30
CA ARG A 110 7.13 -23.15 14.36
C ARG A 110 6.62 -23.57 15.74
N ASP A 111 5.56 -22.92 16.21
CA ASP A 111 5.00 -23.11 17.56
C ASP A 111 3.80 -24.07 17.55
N TYR A 112 3.04 -24.08 16.46
CA TYR A 112 1.90 -24.98 16.27
C TYR A 112 2.07 -25.77 14.97
N ALA A 113 1.80 -27.08 15.03
CA ALA A 113 1.70 -27.89 13.83
C ALA A 113 0.61 -27.34 12.91
N TRP A 114 0.77 -27.51 11.60
CA TRP A 114 -0.19 -27.07 10.59
C TRP A 114 -1.59 -27.67 10.79
N ASP A 115 -1.65 -28.84 11.42
CA ASP A 115 -2.89 -29.57 11.77
C ASP A 115 -3.45 -29.20 13.16
N SER A 116 -2.86 -28.20 13.82
CA SER A 116 -3.38 -27.71 15.10
C SER A 116 -4.70 -26.99 14.89
N GLY A 117 -5.69 -27.27 15.75
CA GLY A 117 -6.97 -26.57 15.75
C GLY A 117 -6.85 -25.04 15.87
N VAL A 118 -5.75 -24.53 16.43
CA VAL A 118 -5.44 -23.10 16.44
C VAL A 118 -5.19 -22.59 15.02
N VAL A 119 -4.30 -23.22 14.26
CA VAL A 119 -3.96 -22.81 12.88
C VAL A 119 -5.17 -22.91 11.96
N ILE A 120 -5.93 -24.02 12.07
CA ILE A 120 -7.16 -24.22 11.31
C ILE A 120 -8.21 -23.16 11.69
N GLY A 121 -8.33 -22.84 12.98
CA GLY A 121 -9.21 -21.78 13.48
C GLY A 121 -8.85 -20.40 12.94
N LEU A 122 -7.56 -20.04 12.89
CA LEU A 122 -7.10 -18.79 12.31
C LEU A 122 -7.31 -18.73 10.79
N LEU A 123 -7.12 -19.84 10.07
CA LEU A 123 -7.41 -19.92 8.64
C LEU A 123 -8.91 -19.76 8.35
N ALA A 124 -9.75 -20.43 9.13
CA ALA A 124 -11.20 -20.29 9.02
C ALA A 124 -11.64 -18.85 9.35
N ALA A 125 -11.06 -18.24 10.38
CA ALA A 125 -11.31 -16.85 10.74
C ALA A 125 -10.87 -15.90 9.62
N SER A 126 -9.67 -16.06 9.05
CA SER A 126 -9.20 -15.19 7.97
C SER A 126 -10.12 -15.28 6.75
N LEU A 127 -10.55 -16.50 6.38
CA LEU A 127 -11.48 -16.70 5.28
C LEU A 127 -12.84 -16.04 5.55
N ALA A 128 -13.36 -16.17 6.78
CA ALA A 128 -14.60 -15.52 7.18
C ALA A 128 -14.50 -13.99 7.13
N LEU A 129 -13.40 -13.40 7.59
CA LEU A 129 -13.17 -11.96 7.53
C LEU A 129 -13.04 -11.46 6.10
N VAL A 130 -12.37 -12.19 5.21
CA VAL A 130 -12.28 -11.85 3.78
C VAL A 130 -13.66 -11.92 3.11
N LEU A 131 -14.45 -12.95 3.39
CA LEU A 131 -15.81 -13.06 2.85
C LEU A 131 -16.70 -11.93 3.36
N ALA A 132 -16.62 -11.61 4.66
CA ALA A 132 -17.33 -10.48 5.25
C ALA A 132 -16.91 -9.15 4.61
N PHE A 133 -15.62 -8.97 4.31
CA PHE A 133 -15.10 -7.81 3.60
C PHE A 133 -15.67 -7.72 2.17
N VAL A 134 -15.66 -8.81 1.40
CA VAL A 134 -16.21 -8.85 0.03
C VAL A 134 -17.72 -8.55 0.03
N ILE A 135 -18.48 -9.05 1.01
CA ILE A 135 -19.91 -8.77 1.14
C ILE A 135 -20.14 -7.31 1.52
N TRP A 136 -19.31 -6.77 2.40
CA TRP A 136 -19.36 -5.36 2.82
C TRP A 136 -19.06 -4.43 1.65
N GLU A 137 -18.02 -4.71 0.89
CA GLU A 137 -17.60 -3.89 -0.25
C GLU A 137 -18.64 -3.91 -1.39
N ARG A 138 -19.38 -5.02 -1.56
CA ARG A 138 -20.55 -5.08 -2.46
C ARG A 138 -21.73 -4.24 -2.00
N ARG A 139 -21.81 -3.86 -0.72
CA ARG A 139 -22.89 -3.04 -0.15
C ARG A 139 -22.47 -1.58 0.10
N ALA A 140 -21.17 -1.29 0.11
CA ALA A 140 -20.65 0.03 0.39
C ALA A 140 -20.94 0.99 -0.78
N ALA A 141 -21.59 2.11 -0.48
CA ALA A 141 -21.98 3.13 -1.47
C ALA A 141 -20.78 3.96 -2.02
N ASN A 142 -19.58 3.81 -1.43
CA ASN A 142 -18.33 4.38 -1.90
C ASN A 142 -17.26 3.28 -1.85
N PRO A 143 -17.09 2.49 -2.91
CA PRO A 143 -16.11 1.40 -2.92
C PRO A 143 -14.68 1.95 -2.85
N VAL A 144 -13.81 1.29 -2.09
CA VAL A 144 -12.39 1.66 -1.94
C VAL A 144 -11.61 1.32 -3.22
N LEU A 145 -12.11 0.32 -3.96
CA LEU A 145 -11.66 -0.04 -5.30
C LEU A 145 -12.61 0.59 -6.34
N PRO A 146 -12.15 1.57 -7.15
CA PRO A 146 -12.94 2.12 -8.25
C PRO A 146 -13.17 1.11 -9.38
#